data_AF-A0A1W6MZJ4-F1
#
_entry.id   AF-A0A1W6MZJ4-F1
#
_cell.length_a   1.000
_cell.length_b   1.000
_cell.length_c   1.000
_cell.angle_alpha   90.00
_cell.angle_beta   90.00
_cell.angle_gamma   90.00
#
_symmetry.space_group_name_H-M   'P 1'
#
loop_
_entity.id
_entity.type
_entity.pdbx_description
1 polymer ?
#
loop_
_entity_poly.entity_id
_entity_poly.type
_entity_poly.pdbx_seq_one_letter_code
_entity_poly.pdbx_strand_id
1 'polypeptide(L)'
;MSADPVLSSRSLISGQRLPTIVQHLRNSIQRSFLPFAGCMLQWRLAAALIFGIACAGRTEPTQAAVPDMTFDLVQLQSGNCTTECPRVFTAVGGIVETSPQSLLAFMRSQLGQRNLRLVVLLSSPGGSVAAAMRIGRLLRRVNAIVIVGRAKATEAGAAQPIGGQCIAACVYALMGAVQRIVPKESVVALMRMYLPMQSENTTSKQHDDGKMRRVLTDYAKEMGVDPAVVDLAEGQTDDKLRPLSADEIEKLLHGARKLSNGSTGEAAAPQPQTTACGAGATMPNWQGGSGVVVGFLNTEQAIQLLQATQARTKLAINPNFLGNRRALIRIDGAENGHQVVALVPVRMKVDPGDRVKYEGGRLDSSLPCHYIPNLIINPR
;
A
#
# COMPACT_ATOMS: atom_id res chain seq x y z
N MET A 1 -42.21 -65.32 -24.26
CA MET A 1 -43.18 -64.62 -25.13
C MET A 1 -43.10 -63.15 -24.80
N SER A 2 -42.70 -62.22 -25.66
CA SER A 2 -42.15 -62.18 -27.03
C SER A 2 -41.52 -60.77 -27.11
N ALA A 3 -40.22 -60.66 -27.37
CA ALA A 3 -39.61 -60.37 -28.68
C ALA A 3 -39.83 -58.93 -29.20
N ASP A 4 -38.70 -58.23 -29.39
CA ASP A 4 -38.42 -57.04 -30.23
C ASP A 4 -38.83 -57.28 -31.73
N PRO A 5 -38.38 -56.53 -32.78
CA PRO A 5 -37.60 -55.28 -32.93
C PRO A 5 -38.24 -54.33 -34.00
N VAL A 6 -37.65 -53.29 -34.62
CA VAL A 6 -36.65 -53.36 -35.72
C VAL A 6 -36.50 -51.99 -36.46
N LEU A 7 -35.23 -51.67 -36.79
CA LEU A 7 -34.64 -51.00 -37.99
C LEU A 7 -35.05 -49.57 -38.36
N SER A 8 -34.13 -48.60 -38.54
CA SER A 8 -32.91 -48.52 -39.37
C SER A 8 -33.14 -47.86 -40.74
N SER A 9 -32.22 -46.92 -41.04
CA SER A 9 -31.48 -46.80 -42.30
C SER A 9 -31.65 -45.52 -43.13
N ARG A 10 -30.53 -44.78 -43.18
CA ARG A 10 -29.76 -44.40 -44.37
C ARG A 10 -30.43 -43.57 -45.50
N SER A 11 -29.88 -42.35 -45.60
CA SER A 11 -29.03 -41.89 -46.73
C SER A 11 -29.65 -41.45 -48.06
N LEU A 12 -29.31 -40.19 -48.38
CA LEU A 12 -28.70 -39.68 -49.62
C LEU A 12 -29.57 -39.45 -50.88
N ILE A 13 -29.04 -38.49 -51.67
CA ILE A 13 -29.23 -38.21 -53.10
C ILE A 13 -30.31 -37.14 -53.37
N SER A 14 -29.91 -35.88 -53.57
CA SER A 14 -29.46 -35.23 -54.82
C SER A 14 -30.61 -34.74 -55.70
N GLY A 15 -30.53 -33.46 -56.10
CA GLY A 15 -31.00 -33.04 -57.43
C GLY A 15 -32.05 -31.93 -57.47
N GLN A 16 -31.59 -30.74 -57.92
CA GLN A 16 -32.29 -29.81 -58.83
C GLN A 16 -33.43 -28.95 -58.22
N ARG A 17 -33.60 -27.65 -58.47
CA ARG A 17 -33.31 -26.76 -59.62
C ARG A 17 -33.31 -25.28 -59.17
N LEU A 18 -32.53 -24.45 -59.86
CA LEU A 18 -32.54 -22.97 -59.85
C LEU A 18 -33.76 -22.38 -60.61
N PRO A 19 -34.08 -21.09 -60.40
CA PRO A 19 -33.72 -20.07 -61.41
C PRO A 19 -33.16 -18.76 -60.79
N THR A 20 -32.03 -18.23 -61.25
CA THR A 20 -31.79 -17.31 -62.39
C THR A 20 -32.15 -15.83 -62.14
N ILE A 21 -31.19 -15.03 -61.66
CA ILE A 21 -30.93 -13.61 -62.03
C ILE A 21 -29.40 -13.38 -61.83
N VAL A 22 -28.53 -13.60 -62.84
CA VAL A 22 -28.02 -12.61 -63.83
C VAL A 22 -27.20 -11.49 -63.14
N GLN A 23 -25.88 -11.65 -63.02
CA GLN A 23 -24.79 -11.29 -63.98
C GLN A 23 -24.24 -9.87 -63.81
N HIS A 24 -22.96 -9.79 -63.40
CA HIS A 24 -21.90 -8.87 -63.84
C HIS A 24 -20.67 -9.12 -62.92
N LEU A 25 -19.90 -10.22 -63.08
CA LEU A 25 -18.65 -10.32 -63.88
C LEU A 25 -17.79 -9.06 -63.71
N ARG A 26 -16.72 -8.99 -62.89
CA ARG A 26 -15.57 -9.89 -62.67
C ARG A 26 -15.02 -10.45 -63.99
N ASN A 27 -14.27 -9.61 -64.71
CA ASN A 27 -13.19 -10.02 -65.62
C ASN A 27 -12.43 -8.78 -66.11
N SER A 28 -11.28 -8.48 -65.50
CA SER A 28 -10.26 -7.63 -66.10
C SER A 28 -8.88 -7.97 -65.54
N ILE A 29 -8.45 -9.21 -65.81
CA ILE A 29 -7.05 -9.61 -65.72
C ILE A 29 -6.75 -10.33 -67.04
N GLN A 30 -5.61 -9.98 -67.64
CA GLN A 30 -4.98 -10.51 -68.86
C GLN A 30 -5.48 -9.99 -70.21
N ARG A 31 -4.72 -9.00 -70.71
CA ARG A 31 -4.21 -8.80 -72.10
C ARG A 31 -3.23 -7.61 -71.98
N SER A 32 -2.05 -7.50 -72.59
CA SER A 32 -1.14 -8.36 -73.35
C SER A 32 0.05 -7.45 -73.74
N PHE A 33 1.30 -7.92 -73.60
CA PHE A 33 2.48 -7.64 -74.47
C PHE A 33 3.11 -6.22 -74.47
N LEU A 34 4.28 -5.98 -73.84
CA LEU A 34 5.70 -6.15 -74.28
C LEU A 34 6.33 -4.82 -74.85
N PRO A 35 7.67 -4.68 -75.05
CA PRO A 35 8.69 -4.22 -74.08
C PRO A 35 9.48 -2.97 -74.54
N PHE A 36 10.15 -2.22 -73.66
CA PHE A 36 11.30 -1.38 -74.08
C PHE A 36 12.40 -1.36 -73.03
N ALA A 37 13.61 -1.59 -73.54
CA ALA A 37 14.85 -1.79 -72.82
C ALA A 37 15.49 -0.46 -72.37
N GLY A 38 16.29 -0.54 -71.30
CA GLY A 38 17.46 0.30 -71.11
C GLY A 38 17.27 1.62 -70.38
N CYS A 39 17.49 1.62 -69.06
CA CYS A 39 18.40 2.61 -68.47
C CYS A 39 18.88 2.15 -67.08
N MET A 40 20.13 1.71 -67.06
CA MET A 40 21.15 1.78 -66.01
C MET A 40 20.69 2.36 -64.66
N LEU A 41 20.75 1.57 -63.58
CA LEU A 41 21.94 1.50 -62.72
C LEU A 41 22.33 2.87 -62.16
N GLN A 42 21.52 3.41 -61.24
CA GLN A 42 21.93 4.30 -60.15
C GLN A 42 20.67 4.71 -59.41
N TRP A 43 20.45 4.14 -58.22
CA TRP A 43 19.68 4.69 -57.08
C TRP A 43 19.38 3.56 -56.08
N ARG A 44 20.42 2.79 -55.74
CA ARG A 44 20.49 2.12 -54.44
C ARG A 44 21.51 2.92 -53.66
N LEU A 45 21.08 3.81 -52.76
CA LEU A 45 21.84 4.38 -51.61
C LEU A 45 21.15 5.61 -50.97
N ALA A 46 19.81 5.72 -50.99
CA ALA A 46 19.11 6.83 -50.32
C ALA A 46 17.79 6.42 -49.63
N ALA A 47 17.67 5.18 -49.15
CA ALA A 47 16.48 4.71 -48.42
C ALA A 47 16.82 3.96 -47.11
N ALA A 48 17.98 4.26 -46.51
CA ALA A 48 18.41 3.65 -45.24
C ALA A 48 18.51 4.67 -44.08
N LEU A 49 17.87 5.83 -44.19
CA LEU A 49 17.96 6.92 -43.20
C LEU A 49 16.61 7.44 -42.68
N ILE A 50 15.48 6.77 -42.96
CA ILE A 50 14.15 7.18 -42.48
C ILE A 50 13.38 6.05 -41.75
N PHE A 51 14.06 4.98 -41.32
CA PHE A 51 13.43 3.89 -40.54
C PHE A 51 14.04 3.71 -39.13
N GLY A 52 14.58 4.79 -38.57
CA GLY A 52 15.27 4.80 -37.28
C GLY A 52 14.69 5.77 -36.25
N ILE A 53 13.42 6.15 -36.35
CA ILE A 53 12.77 7.04 -35.37
C ILE A 53 11.69 6.27 -34.60
N ALA A 54 12.05 5.98 -33.35
CA ALA A 54 11.20 5.97 -32.16
C ALA A 54 9.96 5.05 -32.16
N CYS A 55 10.20 3.76 -31.91
CA CYS A 55 9.35 2.98 -31.01
C CYS A 55 10.07 2.79 -29.67
N ALA A 56 10.40 3.91 -29.01
CA ALA A 56 10.64 3.87 -27.57
C ALA A 56 9.26 3.75 -26.91
N GLY A 57 8.74 2.52 -26.84
CA GLY A 57 7.56 2.21 -26.05
C GLY A 57 7.80 2.73 -24.64
N ARG A 58 6.98 3.69 -24.22
CA ARG A 58 6.92 4.08 -22.81
C ARG A 58 6.44 2.85 -22.06
N THR A 59 7.35 2.13 -21.41
CA THR A 59 6.98 1.20 -20.35
C THR A 59 6.41 2.06 -19.23
N GLU A 60 5.09 2.15 -19.16
CA GLU A 60 4.43 2.68 -17.98
C GLU A 60 4.96 1.92 -16.76
N PRO A 61 5.33 2.61 -15.67
CA PRO A 61 5.73 1.93 -14.46
C PRO A 61 4.52 1.15 -13.94
N THR A 62 4.54 -0.16 -14.12
CA THR A 62 3.60 -1.08 -13.47
C THR A 62 3.72 -0.83 -11.97
N GLN A 63 2.70 -0.20 -11.37
CA GLN A 63 2.62 -0.07 -9.92
C GLN A 63 2.79 -1.47 -9.32
N ALA A 64 3.85 -1.66 -8.53
CA ALA A 64 4.08 -2.92 -7.85
C ALA A 64 2.85 -3.26 -7.02
N ALA A 65 2.15 -4.34 -7.37
CA ALA A 65 0.96 -4.78 -6.67
C ALA A 65 1.31 -5.05 -5.21
N VAL A 66 0.51 -4.52 -4.28
CA VAL A 66 0.63 -4.85 -2.86
C VAL A 66 0.34 -6.34 -2.72
N PRO A 67 1.24 -7.13 -2.09
CA PRO A 67 1.01 -8.55 -1.92
C PRO A 67 -0.20 -8.80 -1.00
N ASP A 68 -0.95 -9.86 -1.31
CA ASP A 68 -2.11 -10.30 -0.53
C ASP A 68 -1.74 -10.58 0.93
N MET A 69 -2.73 -10.45 1.82
CA MET A 69 -2.56 -10.68 3.24
C MET A 69 -2.15 -12.12 3.52
N THR A 70 -1.01 -12.26 4.20
CA THR A 70 -0.47 -13.53 4.69
C THR A 70 -0.71 -13.68 6.19
N PHE A 71 -0.80 -14.93 6.63
CA PHE A 71 -1.02 -15.29 8.03
C PHE A 71 0.05 -16.26 8.49
N ASP A 72 0.64 -15.99 9.65
CA ASP A 72 1.65 -16.86 10.26
C ASP A 72 1.45 -16.94 11.78
N LEU A 73 2.04 -17.95 12.40
CA LEU A 73 2.03 -18.18 13.85
C LEU A 73 3.44 -18.03 14.41
N VAL A 74 3.69 -16.89 15.04
CA VAL A 74 5.02 -16.56 15.58
C VAL A 74 5.07 -16.76 17.09
N GLN A 75 6.22 -17.17 17.59
CA GLN A 75 6.49 -17.22 19.02
C GLN A 75 7.11 -15.88 19.45
N LEU A 76 6.46 -15.18 20.39
CA LEU A 76 6.97 -13.88 20.85
C LEU A 76 8.09 -14.04 21.87
N GLN A 77 9.20 -13.34 21.66
CA GLN A 77 10.18 -13.08 22.72
C GLN A 77 9.86 -11.73 23.37
N SER A 78 9.29 -11.77 24.56
CA SER A 78 9.03 -10.59 25.39
C SER A 78 9.60 -10.80 26.79
N GLY A 79 10.49 -9.91 27.23
CA GLY A 79 11.09 -9.95 28.57
C GLY A 79 11.87 -11.24 28.87
N ASN A 80 11.76 -11.74 30.11
CA ASN A 80 12.44 -12.95 30.60
C ASN A 80 11.76 -14.25 30.16
N CYS A 81 11.15 -14.29 28.99
CA CYS A 81 10.53 -15.53 28.51
C CYS A 81 11.61 -16.53 28.08
N THR A 82 11.98 -17.42 29.01
CA THR A 82 13.07 -18.40 28.85
C THR A 82 12.56 -19.80 28.49
N THR A 83 11.34 -20.15 28.90
CA THR A 83 10.67 -21.42 28.55
C THR A 83 9.21 -21.17 28.19
N GLU A 84 8.76 -21.75 27.06
CA GLU A 84 7.36 -21.77 26.63
C GLU A 84 6.68 -20.41 26.32
N CYS A 85 7.29 -19.64 25.43
CA CYS A 85 6.76 -18.33 25.06
C CYS A 85 5.44 -18.35 24.29
N PRO A 86 4.58 -17.32 24.48
CA PRO A 86 3.27 -17.27 23.84
C PRO A 86 3.40 -17.22 22.33
N ARG A 87 2.54 -17.99 21.65
CA ARG A 87 2.41 -17.97 20.21
C ARG A 87 1.23 -17.10 19.81
N VAL A 88 1.44 -16.20 18.86
CA VAL A 88 0.45 -15.23 18.40
C VAL A 88 0.37 -15.25 16.89
N PHE A 89 -0.78 -14.84 16.37
CA PHE A 89 -1.01 -14.74 14.93
C PHE A 89 -0.40 -13.45 14.38
N THR A 90 0.03 -13.50 13.13
CA THR A 90 0.37 -12.31 12.34
C THR A 90 -0.55 -12.23 11.13
N ALA A 91 -0.88 -11.01 10.71
CA ALA A 91 -1.67 -10.72 9.52
C ALA A 91 -1.03 -9.53 8.80
N VAL A 92 -0.30 -9.79 7.72
CA VAL A 92 0.52 -8.78 7.03
C VAL A 92 0.20 -8.75 5.54
N GLY A 93 -0.04 -7.56 4.97
CA GLY A 93 -0.29 -7.39 3.54
C GLY A 93 -1.66 -6.82 3.19
N GLY A 94 -1.99 -6.80 1.90
CA GLY A 94 -3.22 -6.23 1.34
C GLY A 94 -4.45 -7.08 1.64
N ILE A 95 -5.53 -6.45 2.11
CA ILE A 95 -6.79 -7.13 2.39
C ILE A 95 -7.54 -7.34 1.06
N VAL A 96 -7.66 -8.60 0.63
CA VAL A 96 -8.41 -8.99 -0.57
C VAL A 96 -9.67 -9.77 -0.20
N GLU A 97 -10.56 -10.02 -1.16
CA GLU A 97 -11.86 -10.67 -0.90
C GLU A 97 -11.74 -12.06 -0.24
N THR A 98 -10.64 -12.78 -0.46
CA THR A 98 -10.37 -14.11 0.09
C THR A 98 -9.69 -14.08 1.47
N SER A 99 -9.15 -12.93 1.90
CA SER A 99 -8.45 -12.80 3.19
C SER A 99 -9.28 -13.26 4.40
N PRO A 100 -10.60 -12.99 4.51
CA PRO A 100 -11.40 -13.47 5.65
C PRO A 100 -11.44 -15.01 5.75
N GLN A 101 -11.58 -15.69 4.61
CA GLN A 101 -11.62 -17.15 4.55
C GLN A 101 -10.26 -17.75 4.87
N SER A 102 -9.18 -17.16 4.34
CA SER A 102 -7.80 -17.57 4.62
C SER A 102 -7.45 -17.41 6.10
N LEU A 103 -7.85 -16.29 6.74
CA LEU A 103 -7.67 -16.08 8.18
C LEU A 103 -8.39 -17.17 8.98
N LEU A 104 -9.67 -17.41 8.68
CA LEU A 104 -10.46 -18.40 9.40
C LEU A 104 -9.90 -19.83 9.25
N ALA A 105 -9.48 -20.20 8.04
CA ALA A 105 -8.85 -21.49 7.78
C ALA A 105 -7.53 -21.62 8.55
N PHE A 106 -6.71 -20.57 8.57
CA PHE A 106 -5.45 -20.55 9.32
C PHE A 106 -5.67 -20.66 10.83
N MET A 107 -6.58 -19.87 11.41
CA MET A 107 -6.87 -19.94 12.84
C MET A 107 -7.35 -21.33 13.27
N ARG A 108 -8.13 -22.00 12.43
CA ARG A 108 -8.58 -23.38 12.67
C ARG A 108 -7.43 -24.38 12.61
N SER A 109 -6.50 -24.23 11.67
CA SER A 109 -5.36 -25.15 11.55
C SER A 109 -4.38 -25.04 12.72
N GLN A 110 -4.40 -23.94 13.47
CA GLN A 110 -3.56 -23.75 14.67
C GLN A 110 -4.23 -24.18 15.98
N LEU A 111 -5.49 -24.65 15.96
CA LEU A 111 -6.15 -25.12 17.18
C LEU A 111 -5.38 -26.32 17.78
N GLY A 112 -5.17 -26.28 19.10
CA GLY A 112 -4.41 -27.32 19.83
C GLY A 112 -2.91 -27.04 19.97
N GLN A 113 -2.38 -25.97 19.36
CA GLN A 113 -1.00 -25.52 19.60
C GLN A 113 -0.82 -25.09 21.07
N ARG A 114 0.26 -25.55 21.71
CA ARG A 114 0.60 -25.12 23.08
C ARG A 114 0.91 -23.63 23.13
N ASN A 115 0.49 -22.98 24.22
CA ASN A 115 0.71 -21.55 24.50
C ASN A 115 0.20 -20.60 23.40
N LEU A 116 -0.80 -21.04 22.63
CA LEU A 116 -1.49 -20.21 21.66
C LEU A 116 -2.33 -19.14 22.36
N ARG A 117 -2.14 -17.88 21.98
CA ARG A 117 -2.97 -16.76 22.41
C ARG A 117 -3.72 -16.21 21.20
N LEU A 118 -5.00 -15.85 21.39
CA LEU A 118 -5.81 -15.18 20.37
C LEU A 118 -5.43 -13.69 20.28
N VAL A 119 -4.16 -13.45 20.00
CA VAL A 119 -3.56 -12.15 19.75
C VAL A 119 -3.13 -12.11 18.29
N VAL A 120 -3.47 -11.04 17.57
CA VAL A 120 -3.12 -10.84 16.16
C VAL A 120 -2.28 -9.58 16.02
N LEU A 121 -1.06 -9.73 15.50
CA LEU A 121 -0.25 -8.62 15.01
C LEU A 121 -0.72 -8.24 13.59
N LEU A 122 -1.41 -7.12 13.46
CA LEU A 122 -2.00 -6.66 12.21
C LEU A 122 -1.16 -5.52 11.60
N SER A 123 -0.68 -5.73 10.37
CA SER A 123 -0.01 -4.68 9.60
C SER A 123 -0.45 -4.71 8.15
N SER A 124 -1.34 -3.81 7.75
CA SER A 124 -1.93 -3.79 6.42
C SER A 124 -2.03 -2.37 5.84
N PRO A 125 -1.68 -2.18 4.55
CA PRO A 125 -1.95 -0.94 3.81
C PRO A 125 -3.44 -0.74 3.48
N GLY A 126 -4.32 -1.71 3.76
CA GLY A 126 -5.73 -1.68 3.40
C GLY A 126 -6.05 -2.61 2.23
N GLY A 127 -7.09 -2.28 1.46
CA GLY A 127 -7.65 -3.13 0.40
C GLY A 127 -9.18 -3.11 0.40
N SER A 128 -9.82 -4.28 0.30
CA SER A 128 -11.28 -4.39 0.35
C SER A 128 -11.84 -4.10 1.74
N VAL A 129 -12.70 -3.08 1.82
CA VAL A 129 -13.43 -2.70 3.04
C VAL A 129 -14.42 -3.79 3.45
N ALA A 130 -15.12 -4.40 2.49
CA ALA A 130 -16.05 -5.49 2.75
C ALA A 130 -15.33 -6.69 3.38
N ALA A 131 -14.17 -7.07 2.83
CA ALA A 131 -13.33 -8.12 3.40
C ALA A 131 -12.78 -7.73 4.78
N ALA A 132 -12.34 -6.49 4.97
CA ALA A 132 -11.85 -6.01 6.26
C ALA A 132 -12.93 -6.08 7.36
N MET A 133 -14.18 -5.69 7.07
CA MET A 133 -15.29 -5.83 8.02
C MET A 133 -15.60 -7.30 8.32
N ARG A 134 -15.50 -8.21 7.34
CA ARG A 134 -15.65 -9.66 7.56
C ARG A 134 -14.53 -10.20 8.47
N ILE A 135 -13.28 -9.75 8.28
CA ILE A 135 -12.17 -10.03 9.19
C ILE A 135 -12.48 -9.51 10.59
N GLY A 136 -12.93 -8.27 10.72
CA GLY A 136 -13.26 -7.70 12.03
C GLY A 136 -14.37 -8.47 12.76
N ARG A 137 -15.44 -8.89 12.06
CA ARG A 137 -16.45 -9.78 12.65
C ARG A 137 -15.89 -11.15 13.07
N LEU A 138 -14.95 -11.71 12.32
CA LEU A 138 -14.25 -12.94 12.71
C LEU A 138 -13.46 -12.74 14.00
N LEU A 139 -12.67 -11.66 14.07
CA LEU A 139 -11.87 -11.30 15.25
C LEU A 139 -12.74 -11.08 16.49
N ARG A 140 -13.89 -10.40 16.34
CA ARG A 140 -14.87 -10.21 17.41
C ARG A 140 -15.39 -11.55 17.94
N ARG A 141 -15.82 -12.44 17.04
CA ARG A 141 -16.41 -13.75 17.39
C ARG A 141 -15.46 -14.63 18.19
N VAL A 142 -14.17 -14.58 17.88
CA VAL A 142 -13.15 -15.37 18.58
C VAL A 142 -12.55 -14.62 19.78
N ASN A 143 -13.09 -13.47 20.16
CA ASN A 143 -12.56 -12.64 21.24
C ASN A 143 -11.08 -12.25 21.06
N ALA A 144 -10.65 -11.99 19.82
CA ALA A 144 -9.26 -11.67 19.53
C ALA A 144 -8.83 -10.30 20.04
N ILE A 145 -7.61 -10.24 20.57
CA ILE A 145 -6.86 -9.01 20.82
C ILE A 145 -6.09 -8.68 19.54
N VAL A 146 -6.16 -7.44 19.07
CA VAL A 146 -5.38 -6.99 17.92
C VAL A 146 -4.39 -5.92 18.34
N ILE A 147 -3.14 -6.09 17.94
CA ILE A 147 -2.06 -5.13 18.10
C ILE A 147 -1.67 -4.67 16.70
N VAL A 148 -1.68 -3.37 16.44
CA VAL A 148 -1.14 -2.84 15.18
C VAL A 148 0.37 -3.00 15.23
N GLY A 149 0.91 -3.87 14.39
CA GLY A 149 2.31 -4.29 14.48
C GLY A 149 2.62 -5.43 13.55
N ARG A 150 3.92 -5.75 13.45
CA ARG A 150 4.42 -6.92 12.72
C ARG A 150 5.47 -7.64 13.54
N ALA A 151 5.71 -8.90 13.20
CA ALA A 151 6.77 -9.68 13.79
C ALA A 151 8.10 -9.44 13.07
N LYS A 152 9.17 -9.21 13.82
CA LYS A 152 10.54 -9.24 13.33
C LYS A 152 11.24 -10.47 13.90
N ALA A 153 11.72 -11.35 13.03
CA ALA A 153 12.53 -12.49 13.45
C ALA A 153 13.82 -12.03 14.13
N THR A 154 14.22 -12.75 15.17
CA THR A 154 15.47 -12.59 15.91
C THR A 154 16.40 -13.76 15.62
N GLU A 155 17.68 -13.58 15.86
CA GLU A 155 18.72 -14.61 15.65
C GLU A 155 18.49 -15.86 16.53
N ALA A 156 17.74 -15.73 17.62
CA ALA A 156 17.37 -16.82 18.53
C ALA A 156 16.14 -17.65 18.07
N GLY A 157 15.63 -17.42 16.86
CA GLY A 157 14.47 -18.15 16.31
C GLY A 157 13.10 -17.69 16.84
N ALA A 158 13.07 -16.66 17.68
CA ALA A 158 11.83 -16.04 18.16
C ALA A 158 11.51 -14.72 17.43
N ALA A 159 10.30 -14.21 17.60
CA ALA A 159 9.88 -12.94 17.03
C ALA A 159 9.74 -11.84 18.08
N GLN A 160 10.23 -10.63 17.76
CA GLN A 160 9.91 -9.42 18.52
C GLN A 160 8.79 -8.64 17.80
N PRO A 161 7.77 -8.19 18.53
CA PRO A 161 6.77 -7.29 17.96
C PRO A 161 7.41 -5.93 17.71
N ILE A 162 7.21 -5.39 16.52
CA ILE A 162 7.63 -4.04 16.15
C ILE A 162 6.46 -3.27 15.55
N GLY A 163 6.61 -1.95 15.47
CA GLY A 163 5.64 -1.06 14.83
C GLY A 163 5.24 -1.51 13.43
N GLY A 164 3.94 -1.34 13.16
CA GLY A 164 3.29 -1.70 11.90
C GLY A 164 2.42 -0.57 11.40
N GLN A 165 1.69 -0.83 10.32
CA GLN A 165 0.76 0.14 9.75
C GLN A 165 -0.64 -0.45 9.65
N CYS A 166 -1.66 0.36 9.93
CA CYS A 166 -3.05 0.00 9.68
C CYS A 166 -3.74 1.14 8.94
N ILE A 167 -3.79 1.00 7.62
CA ILE A 167 -4.18 2.07 6.70
C ILE A 167 -5.48 1.72 6.00
N ALA A 168 -6.31 2.73 5.74
CA ALA A 168 -7.55 2.64 4.95
C ALA A 168 -8.45 1.48 5.45
N ALA A 169 -8.72 0.48 4.60
CA ALA A 169 -9.59 -0.65 4.94
C ALA A 169 -9.15 -1.41 6.20
N CYS A 170 -7.86 -1.43 6.52
CA CYS A 170 -7.34 -2.11 7.72
C CYS A 170 -8.03 -1.63 9.00
N VAL A 171 -8.38 -0.34 9.10
CA VAL A 171 -9.01 0.23 10.29
C VAL A 171 -10.33 -0.49 10.61
N TYR A 172 -11.08 -0.92 9.59
CA TYR A 172 -12.33 -1.66 9.79
C TYR A 172 -12.10 -3.11 10.28
N ALA A 173 -10.97 -3.72 9.93
CA ALA A 173 -10.58 -5.00 10.53
C ALA A 173 -10.20 -4.81 12.01
N LEU A 174 -9.41 -3.77 12.32
CA LEU A 174 -9.00 -3.43 13.68
C LEU A 174 -10.18 -3.12 14.61
N MET A 175 -11.19 -2.39 14.12
CA MET A 175 -12.43 -2.10 14.85
C MET A 175 -13.07 -3.37 15.43
N GLY A 176 -13.03 -4.48 14.69
CA GLY A 176 -13.67 -5.72 15.11
C GLY A 176 -13.00 -6.44 16.30
N ALA A 177 -11.78 -6.08 16.67
CA ALA A 177 -11.12 -6.67 17.82
C ALA A 177 -11.85 -6.33 19.13
N VAL A 178 -11.92 -7.29 20.06
CA VAL A 178 -12.50 -7.03 21.39
C VAL A 178 -11.59 -6.16 22.24
N GLN A 179 -10.31 -6.17 21.90
CA GLN A 179 -9.28 -5.32 22.47
C GLN A 179 -8.35 -4.86 21.36
N ARG A 180 -8.08 -3.56 21.34
CA ARG A 180 -7.30 -2.88 20.31
C ARG A 180 -6.09 -2.24 20.98
N ILE A 181 -4.91 -2.45 20.42
CA ILE A 181 -3.67 -1.87 20.91
C ILE A 181 -2.96 -1.24 19.73
N VAL A 182 -2.64 0.03 19.84
CA VAL A 182 -1.85 0.77 18.85
C VAL A 182 -0.59 1.28 19.55
N PRO A 183 0.54 0.57 19.40
CA PRO A 183 1.83 1.04 19.89
C PRO A 183 2.20 2.39 19.28
N LYS A 184 3.03 3.18 19.97
CA LYS A 184 3.40 4.55 19.54
C LYS A 184 4.20 4.55 18.23
N GLU A 185 4.93 3.47 18.00
CA GLU A 185 5.72 3.20 16.80
C GLU A 185 4.88 2.73 15.60
N SER A 186 3.58 2.49 15.80
CA SER A 186 2.66 2.07 14.75
C SER A 186 1.89 3.25 14.16
N VAL A 187 1.57 3.16 12.88
CA VAL A 187 0.83 4.17 12.14
C VAL A 187 -0.59 3.69 11.86
N VAL A 188 -1.58 4.47 12.24
CA VAL A 188 -2.98 4.26 11.82
C VAL A 188 -3.38 5.45 10.95
N ALA A 189 -3.91 5.18 9.77
CA ALA A 189 -4.29 6.24 8.84
C ALA A 189 -5.62 5.93 8.14
N LEU A 190 -6.45 6.96 7.99
CA LEU A 190 -7.69 6.90 7.22
C LEU A 190 -7.48 7.55 5.86
N MET A 191 -8.20 7.05 4.86
CA MET A 191 -8.31 7.64 3.53
C MET A 191 -9.76 7.51 3.09
N ARG A 192 -10.26 8.47 2.32
CA ARG A 192 -11.62 8.43 1.78
C ARG A 192 -11.81 7.19 0.91
N MET A 193 -12.98 6.57 1.06
CA MET A 193 -13.31 5.40 0.28
C MET A 193 -13.76 5.77 -1.13
N TYR A 194 -13.22 5.00 -2.09
CA TYR A 194 -13.72 4.95 -3.45
C TYR A 194 -14.34 3.58 -3.69
N LEU A 195 -15.59 3.56 -4.16
CA LEU A 195 -16.15 2.39 -4.79
C LEU A 195 -15.63 2.36 -6.24
N PRO A 196 -14.80 1.39 -6.65
CA PRO A 196 -14.56 1.18 -8.06
C PRO A 196 -15.83 0.54 -8.65
N MET A 197 -16.71 1.38 -9.20
CA MET A 197 -17.79 0.87 -10.04
C MET A 197 -17.20 0.65 -11.43
N GLN A 198 -17.17 -0.59 -11.91
CA GLN A 198 -16.98 -0.83 -13.33
C GLN A 198 -18.20 -0.25 -14.06
N SER A 199 -18.05 0.96 -14.60
CA SER A 199 -18.89 1.43 -15.69
C SER A 199 -18.08 1.22 -16.96
N GLU A 200 -18.55 0.35 -17.84
CA GLU A 200 -17.93 0.13 -19.15
C GLU A 200 -17.96 1.36 -20.06
N ASN A 201 -18.46 2.54 -19.64
CA ASN A 201 -18.40 3.70 -20.55
C ASN A 201 -18.52 5.12 -19.94
N THR A 202 -18.18 5.36 -18.66
CA THR A 202 -18.07 6.75 -18.16
C THR A 202 -17.12 6.86 -16.96
N THR A 203 -16.05 7.65 -17.08
CA THR A 203 -15.21 8.15 -15.98
C THR A 203 -15.95 9.23 -15.18
N SER A 204 -16.99 8.85 -14.45
CA SER A 204 -17.55 9.67 -13.37
C SER A 204 -17.04 9.13 -12.04
N LYS A 205 -16.21 9.90 -11.33
CA LYS A 205 -15.93 9.66 -9.92
C LYS A 205 -17.21 9.95 -9.15
N GLN A 206 -18.12 8.97 -9.08
CA GLN A 206 -19.34 9.10 -8.31
C GLN A 206 -18.99 8.89 -6.83
N HIS A 207 -18.95 9.99 -6.08
CA HIS A 207 -18.82 9.97 -4.63
C HIS A 207 -20.01 9.20 -4.02
N ASP A 208 -19.75 8.43 -2.96
CA ASP A 208 -20.77 7.66 -2.20
C ASP A 208 -22.02 8.51 -1.93
N ASP A 209 -23.21 7.96 -2.20
CA ASP A 209 -24.53 8.57 -1.98
C ASP A 209 -24.93 8.59 -0.48
N GLY A 210 -23.96 8.37 0.41
CA GLY A 210 -24.12 8.25 1.85
C GLY A 210 -24.55 6.86 2.31
N LYS A 211 -24.79 5.91 1.39
CA LYS A 211 -25.13 4.53 1.76
C LYS A 211 -23.94 3.79 2.35
N MET A 212 -22.73 3.96 1.79
CA MET A 212 -21.52 3.36 2.37
C MET A 212 -21.24 3.97 3.75
N ARG A 213 -21.31 5.29 3.90
CA ARG A 213 -21.15 5.94 5.22
C ARG A 213 -22.08 5.36 6.29
N ARG A 214 -23.35 5.08 5.96
CA ARG A 214 -24.30 4.43 6.89
C ARG A 214 -23.84 3.01 7.27
N VAL A 215 -23.49 2.19 6.29
CA VAL A 215 -23.01 0.81 6.53
C VAL A 215 -21.78 0.81 7.46
N LEU A 216 -20.85 1.71 7.24
CA LEU A 216 -19.64 1.83 8.05
C LEU A 216 -19.93 2.37 9.45
N THR A 217 -20.85 3.33 9.54
CA THR A 217 -21.33 3.87 10.83
C THR A 217 -22.00 2.78 11.66
N ASP A 218 -22.86 1.97 11.04
CA ASP A 218 -23.54 0.86 11.70
C ASP A 218 -22.54 -0.21 12.12
N TYR A 219 -21.54 -0.50 11.29
CA TYR A 219 -20.45 -1.40 11.65
C TYR A 219 -19.59 -0.86 12.80
N ALA A 220 -19.25 0.44 12.81
CA ALA A 220 -18.51 1.05 13.91
C ALA A 220 -19.30 0.91 15.23
N LYS A 221 -20.61 1.17 15.20
CA LYS A 221 -21.52 0.95 16.35
C LYS A 221 -21.59 -0.53 16.76
N GLU A 222 -21.73 -1.45 15.80
CA GLU A 222 -21.70 -2.92 16.02
C GLU A 222 -20.44 -3.32 16.80
N MET A 223 -19.31 -2.67 16.51
CA MET A 223 -18.02 -2.93 17.15
C MET A 223 -17.75 -2.07 18.40
N GLY A 224 -18.66 -1.18 18.80
CA GLY A 224 -18.49 -0.28 19.94
C GLY A 224 -17.45 0.82 19.72
N VAL A 225 -17.15 1.16 18.48
CA VAL A 225 -16.25 2.26 18.09
C VAL A 225 -17.07 3.53 17.93
N ASP A 226 -16.50 4.68 18.30
CA ASP A 226 -17.12 5.98 18.06
C ASP A 226 -17.37 6.20 16.55
N PRO A 227 -18.63 6.40 16.11
CA PRO A 227 -18.96 6.68 14.71
C PRO A 227 -18.24 7.88 14.11
N ALA A 228 -17.78 8.84 14.93
CA ALA A 228 -17.02 9.98 14.46
C ALA A 228 -15.76 9.57 13.68
N VAL A 229 -15.19 8.38 13.94
CA VAL A 229 -14.06 7.85 13.17
C VAL A 229 -14.44 7.63 11.69
N VAL A 230 -15.69 7.27 11.41
CA VAL A 230 -16.21 7.10 10.03
C VAL A 230 -16.38 8.46 9.36
N ASP A 231 -16.89 9.46 10.09
CA ASP A 231 -17.01 10.82 9.57
C ASP A 231 -15.63 11.45 9.27
N LEU A 232 -14.61 11.12 10.06
CA LEU A 232 -13.22 11.52 9.78
C LEU A 232 -12.65 10.87 8.52
N ALA A 233 -13.05 9.63 8.19
CA ALA A 233 -12.65 8.96 6.95
C ALA A 233 -13.34 9.59 5.73
N GLU A 234 -14.66 9.76 5.82
CA GLU A 234 -15.51 10.16 4.69
C GLU A 234 -15.58 11.67 4.46
N GLY A 235 -15.27 12.48 5.48
CA GLY A 235 -15.20 13.94 5.39
C GLY A 235 -13.96 14.47 4.65
N GLN A 236 -13.06 13.60 4.20
CA GLN A 236 -11.86 14.00 3.47
C GLN A 236 -12.19 14.38 2.02
N THR A 237 -11.71 15.54 1.56
CA THR A 237 -11.96 16.03 0.19
C THR A 237 -10.94 15.51 -0.82
N ASP A 238 -9.81 14.98 -0.34
CA ASP A 238 -8.65 14.61 -1.15
C ASP A 238 -8.28 13.13 -0.88
N ASP A 239 -7.74 12.44 -1.90
CA ASP A 239 -7.31 11.02 -1.88
C ASP A 239 -6.02 10.80 -1.07
N LYS A 240 -5.79 11.62 -0.04
CA LYS A 240 -4.55 11.64 0.73
C LYS A 240 -4.68 10.75 1.95
N LEU A 241 -3.58 10.11 2.30
CA LEU A 241 -3.42 9.40 3.56
C LEU A 241 -3.38 10.41 4.70
N ARG A 242 -4.29 10.27 5.67
CA ARG A 242 -4.30 11.07 6.91
C ARG A 242 -4.02 10.18 8.12
N PRO A 243 -2.81 10.26 8.69
CA PRO A 243 -2.53 9.62 9.98
C PRO A 243 -3.48 10.14 11.06
N LEU A 244 -3.93 9.27 11.95
CA LEU A 244 -4.76 9.63 13.08
C LEU A 244 -3.92 10.28 14.19
N SER A 245 -4.46 11.32 14.82
CA SER A 245 -3.88 11.86 16.06
C SER A 245 -4.08 10.89 17.23
N ALA A 246 -3.41 11.15 18.36
CA ALA A 246 -3.58 10.35 19.57
C ALA A 246 -5.05 10.31 20.02
N ASP A 247 -5.73 11.46 20.06
CA ASP A 247 -7.14 11.57 20.44
C ASP A 247 -8.08 10.80 19.49
N GLU A 248 -7.73 10.75 18.21
CA GLU A 248 -8.50 10.00 17.19
C GLU A 248 -8.26 8.50 17.31
N ILE A 249 -7.04 8.10 17.69
CA ILE A 249 -6.75 6.72 18.07
C ILE A 249 -7.55 6.36 19.33
N GLU A 250 -7.69 7.24 20.33
CA GLU A 250 -8.50 6.95 21.51
C GLU A 250 -9.97 6.66 21.16
N LYS A 251 -10.55 7.41 20.21
CA LYS A 251 -11.90 7.13 19.68
C LYS A 251 -11.98 5.75 19.01
N LEU A 252 -10.94 5.37 18.28
CA LEU A 252 -10.82 4.02 17.70
C LEU A 252 -10.64 2.93 18.77
N LEU A 253 -10.00 3.25 19.90
CA LEU A 253 -9.84 2.34 21.04
C LEU A 253 -11.07 2.32 21.96
N HIS A 254 -12.01 3.25 21.79
CA HIS A 254 -13.24 3.31 22.58
C HIS A 254 -14.06 2.02 22.47
N GLY A 255 -14.73 1.64 23.57
CA GLY A 255 -15.53 0.42 23.67
C GLY A 255 -14.74 -0.90 23.63
N ALA A 256 -13.42 -0.85 23.43
CA ALA A 256 -12.56 -2.01 23.54
C ALA A 256 -12.34 -2.39 25.02
N ARG A 257 -12.24 -3.69 25.31
CA ARG A 257 -11.92 -4.20 26.65
C ARG A 257 -10.52 -3.70 27.05
N LYS A 258 -10.41 -3.00 28.18
CA LYS A 258 -9.10 -2.63 28.74
C LYS A 258 -8.36 -3.89 29.19
N LEU A 259 -7.02 -3.90 29.11
CA LEU A 259 -6.21 -4.92 29.78
C LEU A 259 -6.57 -4.88 31.27
N SER A 260 -7.18 -5.94 31.79
CA SER A 260 -7.27 -6.12 33.24
C SER A 260 -5.88 -6.51 33.73
N ASN A 261 -5.25 -5.64 34.51
CA ASN A 261 -3.99 -5.95 35.18
C ASN A 261 -4.19 -7.17 36.09
N GLY A 262 -3.71 -8.33 35.65
CA GLY A 262 -3.28 -9.38 36.56
C GLY A 262 -2.00 -8.89 37.23
N SER A 263 -2.00 -8.84 38.55
CA SER A 263 -0.92 -8.36 39.42
C SER A 263 0.49 -8.73 38.96
N THR A 264 1.26 -7.73 38.54
CA THR A 264 2.72 -7.70 38.69
C THR A 264 3.09 -6.29 39.15
N GLY A 265 3.96 -6.25 40.16
CA GLY A 265 4.25 -5.07 40.97
C GLY A 265 4.68 -3.84 40.17
N GLU A 266 4.41 -2.70 40.81
CA GLU A 266 4.87 -1.36 40.48
C GLU A 266 6.31 -1.36 39.95
N ALA A 267 6.47 -1.35 38.63
CA ALA A 267 7.74 -0.96 38.03
C ALA A 267 7.79 0.56 38.09
N ALA A 268 8.68 1.06 38.97
CA ALA A 268 8.99 2.46 39.13
C ALA A 268 9.13 3.18 37.79
N ALA A 269 8.61 4.41 37.74
CA ALA A 269 8.72 5.31 36.60
C ALA A 269 10.17 5.33 36.04
N PRO A 270 10.38 5.16 34.73
CA PRO A 270 11.72 5.28 34.17
C PRO A 270 12.18 6.74 34.30
N GLN A 271 13.22 6.96 35.10
CA GLN A 271 14.00 8.20 35.07
C GLN A 271 14.58 8.43 33.66
N PRO A 272 14.82 9.69 33.25
CA PRO A 272 15.25 10.02 31.90
C PRO A 272 16.66 9.50 31.65
N GLN A 273 16.75 8.33 31.04
CA GLN A 273 18.01 7.80 30.55
C GLN A 273 18.36 8.56 29.28
N THR A 274 19.46 9.30 29.31
CA THR A 274 20.14 9.82 28.12
C THR A 274 20.70 8.62 27.34
N THR A 275 19.84 7.95 26.57
CA THR A 275 20.25 6.83 25.72
C THR A 275 21.14 7.36 24.60
N ALA A 276 22.43 7.08 24.71
CA ALA A 276 23.38 7.19 23.61
C ALA A 276 22.86 6.36 22.44
N CYS A 277 22.77 6.98 21.28
CA CYS A 277 22.36 6.30 20.06
C CYS A 277 23.39 5.25 19.68
N GLY A 278 22.90 4.08 19.26
CA GLY A 278 23.69 2.86 19.10
C GLY A 278 25.06 3.09 18.47
N ALA A 279 26.04 2.29 18.87
CA ALA A 279 27.44 2.44 18.45
C ALA A 279 27.55 2.68 16.92
N GLY A 280 28.16 3.81 16.54
CA GLY A 280 28.36 4.19 15.14
C GLY A 280 27.33 5.14 14.52
N ALA A 281 26.41 5.70 15.31
CA ALA A 281 25.55 6.79 14.85
C ALA A 281 26.36 7.98 14.35
N THR A 282 26.24 8.32 13.06
CA THR A 282 26.98 9.41 12.43
C THR A 282 26.00 10.36 11.74
N MET A 283 26.03 11.62 12.15
CA MET A 283 25.29 12.67 11.46
C MET A 283 26.10 13.12 10.23
N PRO A 284 25.51 13.10 9.02
CA PRO A 284 26.13 13.73 7.87
C PRO A 284 26.26 15.24 8.11
N ASN A 285 27.20 15.90 7.43
CA ASN A 285 27.30 17.35 7.43
C ASN A 285 26.12 17.97 6.65
N TRP A 286 24.96 18.03 7.28
CA TRP A 286 23.76 18.64 6.73
C TRP A 286 23.75 20.12 7.09
N GLN A 287 24.29 20.94 6.19
CA GLN A 287 24.20 22.39 6.32
C GLN A 287 22.91 22.90 5.68
N GLY A 288 22.26 23.83 6.37
CA GLY A 288 21.13 24.57 5.82
C GLY A 288 21.58 25.48 4.67
N GLY A 289 20.62 25.97 3.89
CA GLY A 289 20.92 26.76 2.71
C GLY A 289 19.70 27.40 2.09
N SER A 290 19.92 27.99 0.92
CA SER A 290 18.88 28.55 0.07
C SER A 290 19.00 27.96 -1.33
N GLY A 291 17.89 27.87 -2.04
CA GLY A 291 17.88 27.35 -3.40
C GLY A 291 16.52 27.42 -4.05
N VAL A 292 16.44 26.84 -5.24
CA VAL A 292 15.20 26.79 -6.05
C VAL A 292 14.70 25.36 -6.11
N VAL A 293 13.40 25.18 -5.87
CA VAL A 293 12.73 23.89 -5.98
C VAL A 293 12.65 23.48 -7.44
N VAL A 294 13.21 22.34 -7.79
CA VAL A 294 13.22 21.85 -9.18
C VAL A 294 12.23 20.71 -9.42
N GLY A 295 11.70 20.13 -8.34
CA GLY A 295 10.75 19.02 -8.41
C GLY A 295 10.60 18.31 -7.07
N PHE A 296 9.94 17.16 -7.10
CA PHE A 296 9.68 16.34 -5.92
C PHE A 296 10.08 14.90 -6.20
N LEU A 297 10.56 14.22 -5.15
CA LEU A 297 10.71 12.78 -5.21
C LEU A 297 9.33 12.11 -5.22
N ASN A 298 9.20 11.04 -6.01
CA ASN A 298 8.05 10.16 -5.92
C ASN A 298 8.15 9.27 -4.65
N THR A 299 7.09 8.54 -4.35
CA THR A 299 7.00 7.71 -3.12
C THR A 299 8.11 6.68 -3.03
N GLU A 300 8.46 6.02 -4.13
CA GLU A 300 9.49 4.99 -4.16
C GLU A 300 10.89 5.58 -3.92
N GLN A 301 11.23 6.66 -4.64
CA GLN A 301 12.48 7.40 -4.46
C GLN A 301 12.62 7.95 -3.04
N ALA A 302 11.50 8.43 -2.45
CA ALA A 302 11.47 8.90 -1.08
C ALA A 302 11.75 7.78 -0.07
N ILE A 303 11.19 6.58 -0.28
CA ILE A 303 11.43 5.40 0.57
C ILE A 303 12.87 4.90 0.41
N GLN A 304 13.38 4.79 -0.82
CA GLN A 304 14.74 4.34 -1.09
C GLN A 304 15.78 5.29 -0.47
N LEU A 305 15.61 6.61 -0.66
CA LEU A 305 16.47 7.62 -0.04
C LEU A 305 16.44 7.53 1.48
N LEU A 306 15.25 7.35 2.06
CA LEU A 306 15.08 7.20 3.50
C LEU A 306 15.84 5.97 4.00
N GLN A 307 15.61 4.80 3.39
CA GLN A 307 16.27 3.55 3.77
C GLN A 307 17.79 3.67 3.67
N ALA A 308 18.31 4.22 2.56
CA ALA A 308 19.74 4.44 2.37
C ALA A 308 20.33 5.39 3.43
N THR A 309 19.61 6.47 3.76
CA THR A 309 20.06 7.43 4.78
C THR A 309 20.10 6.79 6.16
N GLN A 310 19.08 6.03 6.56
CA GLN A 310 19.07 5.34 7.86
C GLN A 310 20.13 4.23 7.92
N ALA A 311 20.34 3.49 6.83
CA ALA A 311 21.36 2.45 6.76
C ALA A 311 22.78 3.02 6.92
N ARG A 312 23.03 4.21 6.35
CA ARG A 312 24.30 4.94 6.43
C ARG A 312 24.53 5.59 7.79
N THR A 313 23.54 6.33 8.28
CA THR A 313 23.67 7.15 9.50
C THR A 313 23.45 6.37 10.80
N LYS A 314 22.84 5.18 10.70
CA LYS A 314 22.36 4.38 11.84
C LYS A 314 21.37 5.14 12.74
N LEU A 315 20.71 6.17 12.19
CA LEU A 315 19.68 6.95 12.84
C LEU A 315 18.33 6.70 12.17
N ALA A 316 17.25 6.70 12.94
CA ALA A 316 15.88 6.60 12.42
C ALA A 316 15.36 8.00 12.07
N ILE A 317 14.57 8.16 11.00
CA ILE A 317 13.87 9.42 10.77
C ILE A 317 12.79 9.59 11.83
N ASN A 318 12.59 10.80 12.35
CA ASN A 318 11.44 11.10 13.19
C ASN A 318 10.14 10.72 12.43
N PRO A 319 9.27 9.85 13.00
CA PRO A 319 8.05 9.37 12.35
C PRO A 319 7.10 10.47 11.88
N ASN A 320 7.06 11.61 12.58
CA ASN A 320 6.23 12.76 12.23
C ASN A 320 6.57 13.34 10.84
N PHE A 321 7.76 13.03 10.33
CA PHE A 321 8.26 13.54 9.05
C PHE A 321 8.27 12.50 7.93
N LEU A 322 7.86 11.25 8.21
CA LEU A 322 7.86 10.16 7.23
C LEU A 322 7.01 10.50 6.01
N GLY A 323 5.81 11.03 6.26
CA GLY A 323 4.81 11.38 5.25
C GLY A 323 5.03 12.72 4.55
N ASN A 324 6.06 13.49 4.95
CA ASN A 324 6.33 14.77 4.32
C ASN A 324 6.79 14.57 2.87
N ARG A 325 6.31 15.44 1.98
CA ARG A 325 6.81 15.54 0.62
C ARG A 325 8.29 15.91 0.65
N ARG A 326 9.07 15.35 -0.26
CA ARG A 326 10.50 15.59 -0.39
C ARG A 326 10.77 16.39 -1.65
N ALA A 327 11.12 17.66 -1.47
CA ALA A 327 11.47 18.57 -2.55
C ALA A 327 12.94 18.40 -2.93
N LEU A 328 13.21 18.41 -4.23
CA LEU A 328 14.55 18.57 -4.79
C LEU A 328 14.83 20.06 -4.90
N ILE A 329 15.88 20.52 -4.20
CA ILE A 329 16.28 21.92 -4.18
C ILE A 329 17.65 22.02 -4.81
N ARG A 330 17.77 22.81 -5.88
CA ARG A 330 19.07 23.20 -6.44
C ARG A 330 19.65 24.31 -5.57
N ILE A 331 20.81 24.07 -4.95
CA ILE A 331 21.42 24.99 -3.99
C ILE A 331 21.99 26.22 -4.72
N ASP A 332 21.82 27.40 -4.13
CA ASP A 332 22.48 28.63 -4.60
C ASP A 332 24.01 28.51 -4.48
N GLY A 333 24.76 28.88 -5.53
CA GLY A 333 26.23 28.92 -5.52
C GLY A 333 26.95 27.57 -5.64
N ALA A 334 26.23 26.46 -5.83
CA ALA A 334 26.85 25.16 -6.07
C ALA A 334 27.27 24.99 -7.54
N GLU A 335 28.56 24.76 -7.78
CA GLU A 335 29.05 24.36 -9.10
C GLU A 335 28.43 23.01 -9.49
N ASN A 336 28.02 22.84 -10.76
CA ASN A 336 27.41 21.62 -11.31
C ASN A 336 25.97 21.28 -10.89
N GLY A 337 25.22 22.23 -10.31
CA GLY A 337 23.77 22.05 -10.11
C GLY A 337 23.42 20.97 -9.07
N HIS A 338 24.28 20.80 -8.06
CA HIS A 338 24.02 19.92 -6.92
C HIS A 338 22.64 20.19 -6.30
N GLN A 339 21.90 19.10 -6.09
CA GLN A 339 20.57 19.12 -5.49
C GLN A 339 20.61 18.54 -4.09
N VAL A 340 19.86 19.16 -3.18
CA VAL A 340 19.56 18.59 -1.87
C VAL A 340 18.11 18.18 -1.81
N VAL A 341 17.84 17.20 -0.97
CA VAL A 341 16.46 16.81 -0.65
C VAL A 341 16.11 17.46 0.67
N ALA A 342 14.97 18.16 0.71
CA ALA A 342 14.40 18.70 1.93
C ALA A 342 12.91 18.36 2.06
N LEU A 343 12.46 18.21 3.29
CA LEU A 343 11.08 17.97 3.65
C LEU A 343 10.28 19.26 3.52
N VAL A 344 9.11 19.15 2.91
CA VAL A 344 8.10 20.20 2.89
C VAL A 344 7.20 20.01 4.12
N PRO A 345 7.08 20.99 5.03
CA PRO A 345 6.12 20.92 6.13
C PRO A 345 4.69 20.71 5.62
N VAL A 346 3.87 19.95 6.36
CA VAL A 346 2.53 19.48 5.93
C VAL A 346 1.57 20.62 5.53
N ARG A 347 1.73 21.81 6.11
CA ARG A 347 0.90 23.00 5.84
C ARG A 347 1.55 24.02 4.89
N MET A 348 2.75 23.74 4.40
CA MET A 348 3.51 24.64 3.55
C MET A 348 3.26 24.27 2.08
N LYS A 349 2.74 25.22 1.31
CA LYS A 349 2.67 25.09 -0.15
C LYS A 349 4.02 25.47 -0.73
N VAL A 350 4.56 24.58 -1.56
CA VAL A 350 5.82 24.74 -2.26
C VAL A 350 5.64 24.07 -3.61
N ASP A 351 5.94 24.82 -4.68
CA ASP A 351 5.81 24.41 -6.07
C ASP A 351 7.19 24.48 -6.77
N PRO A 352 7.38 23.77 -7.90
CA PRO A 352 8.60 23.88 -8.68
C PRO A 352 8.79 25.30 -9.20
N GLY A 353 9.98 25.86 -9.03
CA GLY A 353 10.30 27.26 -9.32
C GLY A 353 10.38 28.13 -8.07
N ASP A 354 9.79 27.71 -6.95
CA ASP A 354 9.81 28.49 -5.71
C ASP A 354 11.22 28.57 -5.13
N ARG A 355 11.56 29.77 -4.61
CA ARG A 355 12.78 29.98 -3.86
C ARG A 355 12.54 29.70 -2.38
N VAL A 356 13.33 28.78 -1.84
CA VAL A 356 13.13 28.28 -0.48
C VAL A 356 14.39 28.38 0.35
N LYS A 357 14.21 28.62 1.65
CA LYS A 357 15.23 28.39 2.68
C LYS A 357 14.95 27.07 3.38
N TYR A 358 16.00 26.30 3.62
CA TYR A 358 15.91 25.05 4.36
C TYR A 358 16.96 25.00 5.48
N GLU A 359 16.56 24.42 6.60
CA GLU A 359 17.46 24.04 7.69
C GLU A 359 18.12 22.71 7.38
N GLY A 360 19.37 22.57 7.81
CA GLY A 360 20.09 21.32 7.76
C GLY A 360 19.48 20.30 8.71
N GLY A 361 19.55 19.02 8.34
CA GLY A 361 19.06 17.97 9.21
C GLY A 361 19.77 17.93 10.57
N ARG A 362 19.04 17.52 11.60
CA ARG A 362 19.49 17.57 13.00
C ARG A 362 18.89 16.42 13.79
N LEU A 363 19.47 16.12 14.95
CA LEU A 363 18.84 15.20 15.90
C LEU A 363 17.56 15.81 16.47
N ASP A 364 16.61 14.93 16.76
CA ASP A 364 15.39 15.30 17.47
C ASP A 364 15.63 15.23 18.97
N SER A 365 15.47 16.35 19.67
CA SER A 365 15.62 16.42 21.12
C SER A 365 14.49 15.71 21.89
N SER A 366 13.35 15.47 21.24
CA SER A 366 12.18 14.81 21.83
C SER A 366 12.14 13.30 21.60
N LEU A 367 12.95 12.78 20.68
CA LEU A 367 13.01 11.36 20.33
C LEU A 367 14.47 10.88 20.29
N PRO A 368 14.91 10.10 21.29
CA PRO A 368 16.24 9.50 21.27
C PRO A 368 16.49 8.78 19.95
N CYS A 369 17.60 9.10 19.29
CA CYS A 369 18.09 8.41 18.09
C CYS A 369 17.25 8.57 16.83
N HIS A 370 16.46 9.63 16.83
CA HIS A 370 15.75 10.08 15.65
C HIS A 370 16.39 11.36 15.11
N TYR A 371 16.39 11.50 13.78
CA TYR A 371 16.80 12.73 13.11
C TYR A 371 15.63 13.33 12.33
N ILE A 372 15.67 14.64 12.19
CA ILE A 372 14.84 15.39 11.26
C ILE A 372 15.74 15.70 10.06
N PRO A 373 15.41 15.25 8.83
CA PRO A 373 16.12 15.60 7.63
C PRO A 373 16.06 17.11 7.35
N ASN A 374 16.73 17.57 6.29
CA ASN A 374 16.65 18.96 5.86
C ASN A 374 15.17 19.40 5.78
N LEU A 375 14.83 20.55 6.33
CA LEU A 375 13.44 20.99 6.48
C LEU A 375 13.27 22.38 5.87
N ILE A 376 12.30 22.56 4.98
CA ILE A 376 12.00 23.88 4.43
C ILE A 376 11.35 24.74 5.52
N ILE A 377 11.89 25.93 5.75
CA ILE A 377 11.44 26.85 6.80
C ILE A 377 10.77 28.12 6.28
N ASN A 378 11.00 28.50 5.02
CA ASN A 378 10.34 29.66 4.43
C ASN A 378 10.33 29.59 2.89
N PRO A 379 9.15 29.52 2.24
CA PRO A 379 8.99 29.87 0.83
C PRO A 379 8.80 31.39 0.74
N ARG A 380 9.74 32.12 0.13
CA ARG A 380 9.50 33.53 -0.15
C ARG A 380 8.76 33.70 -1.46
#